data_AF-A0A958J604-F1
#
_entry.id   AF-A0A958J604-F1
#
_cell.length_a   1.000
_cell.length_b   1.000
_cell.length_c   1.000
_cell.angle_alpha   90.00
_cell.angle_beta   90.00
_cell.angle_gamma   90.00
#
_symmetry.space_group_name_H-M   'P 1'
#
loop_
_entity.id
_entity.type
_entity.pdbx_description
1 polymer ?
#
loop_
_entity_poly.entity_id
_entity_poly.type
_entity_poly.pdbx_seq_one_letter_code
_entity_poly.pdbx_strand_id
1 'polypeptide(L)'
;MFNKPGKKTMPGNQSISAIAAVFLCLLLSCTGETPQPVQLRAAPDTLSVDAARTMIVDMGFYDFHKHKAGKGIIHQYQLTADGLAVIDATTGLMWMRSGSKIHIPHAQAANMIDYLNQERFAGHSNWRLPTLEEAMSLLAAAKFENELYIDPLFDPKQVWIWTSDLYPDGSAWRVFLNEGYCGYYDAKSRSYVRAVRSLP
;
A
#
# COMPACT_ATOMS: atom_id res chain seq x y z
N MET A 1 -9.78 50.87 68.39
CA MET A 1 -9.94 50.12 69.65
C MET A 1 -10.82 48.90 69.38
N PHE A 2 -10.28 47.72 69.69
CA PHE A 2 -10.89 46.42 70.03
C PHE A 2 -12.28 46.08 69.41
N ASN A 3 -12.47 44.98 68.69
CA ASN A 3 -12.24 43.61 69.17
C ASN A 3 -12.18 42.57 68.02
N LYS A 4 -11.27 41.60 68.14
CA LYS A 4 -11.35 40.24 67.53
C LYS A 4 -12.13 39.33 68.53
N PRO A 5 -12.40 38.00 68.31
CA PRO A 5 -12.19 37.13 67.15
C PRO A 5 -13.40 36.24 66.80
N GLY A 6 -13.33 35.55 65.66
CA GLY A 6 -14.09 34.32 65.39
C GLY A 6 -13.32 33.42 64.42
N LYS A 7 -12.46 32.56 64.97
CA LYS A 7 -11.81 31.46 64.23
C LYS A 7 -12.90 30.49 63.75
N LYS A 8 -13.02 30.30 62.44
CA LYS A 8 -13.53 29.05 61.87
C LYS A 8 -12.49 28.51 60.89
N THR A 9 -12.09 27.28 61.17
CA THR A 9 -11.11 26.44 60.49
C THR A 9 -11.52 26.15 59.05
N MET A 10 -10.58 26.23 58.12
CA MET A 10 -10.73 25.70 56.77
C MET A 10 -10.40 24.20 56.76
N PRO A 11 -11.26 23.34 56.21
CA PRO A 11 -10.87 22.29 55.29
C PRO A 11 -11.02 22.86 53.87
N GLY A 12 -10.07 22.74 52.97
CA GLY A 12 -9.33 21.52 52.68
C GLY A 12 -9.79 21.05 51.30
N ASN A 13 -9.03 21.48 50.31
CA ASN A 13 -8.93 20.99 48.94
C ASN A 13 -10.11 21.08 47.96
N GLN A 14 -9.71 21.52 46.78
CA GLN A 14 -10.45 21.69 45.54
C GLN A 14 -11.11 20.38 45.09
N SER A 15 -12.38 20.47 44.75
CA SER A 15 -13.10 19.45 43.99
C SER A 15 -12.70 19.56 42.51
N ILE A 16 -11.72 18.75 42.09
CA ILE A 16 -11.57 18.39 40.67
C ILE A 16 -12.45 17.18 40.44
N SER A 17 -13.60 17.42 39.81
CA SER A 17 -14.58 16.42 39.44
C SER A 17 -14.08 15.60 38.24
N ALA A 18 -13.78 14.32 38.51
CA ALA A 18 -14.07 13.16 37.66
C ALA A 18 -13.64 13.20 36.18
N ILE A 19 -12.34 13.30 35.89
CA ILE A 19 -11.75 12.72 34.65
C ILE A 19 -10.33 12.22 34.96
N ALA A 20 -10.20 11.08 35.65
CA ALA A 20 -8.97 10.29 35.66
C ALA A 20 -9.20 8.95 36.36
N ALA A 21 -8.70 7.89 35.72
CA ALA A 21 -8.41 6.58 36.30
C ALA A 21 -9.60 5.67 36.63
N VAL A 22 -10.05 4.91 35.62
CA VAL A 22 -9.96 3.43 35.71
C VAL A 22 -9.42 2.93 34.37
N PHE A 23 -8.11 3.11 34.17
CA PHE A 23 -7.34 2.35 33.19
C PHE A 23 -7.27 0.91 33.71
N LEU A 24 -8.30 0.12 33.39
CA LEU A 24 -8.33 -1.29 33.75
C LEU A 24 -7.35 -2.03 32.84
N CYS A 25 -6.29 -2.53 33.47
CA CYS A 25 -5.30 -3.46 32.96
C CYS A 25 -5.81 -4.38 31.84
N LEU A 26 -5.35 -4.11 30.62
CA LEU A 26 -4.99 -5.17 29.67
C LEU A 26 -3.47 -5.10 29.52
N LEU A 27 -2.77 -5.69 30.48
CA LEU A 27 -1.44 -6.24 30.24
C LEU A 27 -1.62 -7.46 29.32
N LEU A 28 -1.81 -7.21 28.04
CA LEU A 28 -1.54 -8.17 26.99
C LEU A 28 -0.10 -7.93 26.56
N SER A 29 0.78 -8.74 27.12
CA SER A 29 2.08 -9.16 26.59
C SER A 29 2.74 -8.20 25.61
N CYS A 30 3.77 -7.49 26.07
CA CYS A 30 4.85 -7.02 25.22
C CYS A 30 5.56 -8.23 24.59
N THR A 31 5.02 -8.76 23.50
CA THR A 31 5.86 -9.34 22.46
C THR A 31 6.16 -8.20 21.51
N GLY A 32 7.31 -7.54 21.71
CA GLY A 32 7.85 -6.51 20.82
C GLY A 32 8.30 -7.07 19.47
N GLU A 33 7.60 -8.09 18.95
CA GLU A 33 7.73 -8.52 17.57
C GLU A 33 6.81 -7.64 16.75
N THR A 34 7.38 -6.63 16.09
CA THR A 34 6.71 -6.04 14.92
C THR A 34 6.35 -7.19 13.98
N PRO A 35 5.07 -7.31 13.56
CA PRO A 35 4.68 -8.33 12.59
C PRO A 35 5.62 -8.29 11.40
N GLN A 36 6.18 -9.44 11.03
CA GLN A 36 7.04 -9.51 9.86
C GLN A 36 6.23 -9.09 8.62
N PRO A 37 6.80 -8.28 7.71
CA PRO A 37 6.11 -7.89 6.50
C PRO A 37 5.68 -9.11 5.69
N VAL A 38 4.48 -9.03 5.09
CA VAL A 38 4.01 -10.00 4.11
C VAL A 38 5.02 -10.05 2.97
N GLN A 39 5.63 -11.21 2.79
CA GLN A 39 6.64 -11.41 1.76
C GLN A 39 5.97 -11.57 0.41
N LEU A 40 6.25 -10.62 -0.49
CA LEU A 40 5.81 -10.64 -1.87
C LEU A 40 7.01 -10.90 -2.78
N ARG A 41 6.82 -11.68 -3.85
CA ARG A 41 7.86 -11.92 -4.85
C ARG A 41 8.29 -10.61 -5.51
N ALA A 42 9.55 -10.25 -5.36
CA ALA A 42 10.16 -9.06 -5.96
C ALA A 42 10.83 -9.31 -7.33
N ALA A 43 11.16 -10.57 -7.65
CA ALA A 43 11.86 -10.93 -8.89
C ALA A 43 10.86 -11.21 -10.02
N PRO A 44 11.05 -10.64 -11.23
CA PRO A 44 10.18 -10.91 -12.38
C PRO A 44 10.16 -12.39 -12.79
N ASP A 45 9.06 -12.84 -13.38
CA ASP A 45 8.88 -14.21 -13.89
C ASP A 45 8.03 -14.25 -15.17
N THR A 46 8.04 -15.40 -15.85
CA THR A 46 7.12 -15.72 -16.95
C THR A 46 6.00 -16.61 -16.43
N LEU A 47 4.80 -16.04 -16.26
CA LEU A 47 3.67 -16.70 -15.63
C LEU A 47 2.64 -17.16 -16.66
N SER A 48 2.25 -18.43 -16.58
CA SER A 48 1.03 -18.92 -17.23
C SER A 48 -0.22 -18.39 -16.52
N VAL A 49 -1.39 -18.52 -17.15
CA VAL A 49 -2.67 -18.16 -16.52
C VAL A 49 -2.92 -18.97 -15.24
N ASP A 50 -2.56 -20.25 -15.24
CA ASP A 50 -2.75 -21.11 -14.09
C ASP A 50 -1.79 -20.75 -12.95
N ALA A 51 -0.52 -20.45 -13.26
CA ALA A 51 0.43 -19.97 -12.26
C ALA A 51 -0.03 -18.66 -11.61
N ALA A 52 -0.49 -17.70 -12.42
CA ALA A 52 -1.06 -16.45 -11.92
C ALA A 52 -2.32 -16.69 -11.06
N ARG A 53 -3.21 -17.61 -11.47
CA ARG A 53 -4.41 -17.98 -10.68
C ARG A 53 -4.03 -18.59 -9.35
N THR A 54 -3.09 -19.53 -9.32
CA THR A 54 -2.60 -20.16 -8.09
C THR A 54 -2.04 -19.13 -7.13
N MET A 55 -1.15 -18.24 -7.61
CA MET A 55 -0.62 -17.15 -6.80
C MET A 55 -1.74 -16.28 -6.19
N ILE A 56 -2.74 -15.89 -6.98
CA ILE A 56 -3.86 -15.06 -6.51
C ILE A 56 -4.65 -15.75 -5.39
N VAL A 57 -4.91 -17.06 -5.53
CA VAL A 57 -5.65 -17.84 -4.55
C VAL A 57 -4.84 -18.05 -3.27
N ASP A 58 -3.58 -18.46 -3.41
CA ASP A 58 -2.69 -18.78 -2.29
C ASP A 58 -2.41 -17.54 -1.43
N MET A 59 -2.26 -16.38 -2.07
CA MET A 59 -2.05 -15.09 -1.38
C MET A 59 -3.35 -14.46 -0.87
N GLY A 60 -4.51 -15.05 -1.16
CA GLY A 60 -5.82 -14.51 -0.77
C GLY A 60 -6.20 -13.20 -1.47
N PHE A 61 -5.56 -12.89 -2.59
CA PHE A 61 -5.79 -11.67 -3.35
C PHE A 61 -7.17 -11.66 -3.99
N TYR A 62 -7.76 -10.48 -4.07
CA TYR A 62 -8.98 -10.26 -4.82
C TYR A 62 -8.68 -10.22 -6.32
N ASP A 63 -9.47 -10.96 -7.10
CA ASP A 63 -9.54 -10.80 -8.57
C ASP A 63 -10.99 -11.04 -9.00
N PHE A 64 -11.58 -10.08 -9.71
CA PHE A 64 -12.98 -10.11 -10.10
C PHE A 64 -13.35 -11.33 -10.96
N HIS A 65 -12.42 -11.90 -11.72
CA HIS A 65 -12.69 -13.07 -12.56
C HIS A 65 -12.19 -14.38 -11.95
N LYS A 66 -11.07 -14.36 -11.23
CA LYS A 66 -10.35 -15.56 -10.78
C LYS A 66 -10.61 -15.88 -9.30
N HIS A 67 -10.87 -14.88 -8.46
CA HIS A 67 -10.99 -15.07 -7.01
C HIS A 67 -11.81 -13.95 -6.33
N LYS A 68 -13.12 -13.87 -6.63
CA LYS A 68 -14.02 -12.85 -6.04
C LYS A 68 -14.15 -12.92 -4.51
N ALA A 69 -13.88 -14.09 -3.93
CA ALA A 69 -13.91 -14.28 -2.48
C ALA A 69 -12.66 -13.73 -1.77
N GLY A 70 -11.58 -13.48 -2.53
CA GLY A 70 -10.33 -12.92 -2.03
C GLY A 70 -10.56 -11.60 -1.30
N LYS A 71 -9.84 -11.40 -0.20
CA LYS A 71 -9.99 -10.22 0.65
C LYS A 71 -8.88 -9.19 0.43
N GLY A 72 -7.81 -9.58 -0.27
CA GLY A 72 -6.62 -8.74 -0.43
C GLY A 72 -5.83 -8.67 0.87
N ILE A 73 -4.90 -7.71 0.93
CA ILE A 73 -4.10 -7.42 2.12
C ILE A 73 -4.68 -6.20 2.84
N ILE A 74 -4.67 -6.23 4.17
CA ILE A 74 -4.93 -5.04 4.98
C ILE A 74 -3.62 -4.27 5.09
N HIS A 75 -3.50 -3.18 4.33
CA HIS A 75 -2.26 -2.40 4.26
C HIS A 75 -2.14 -1.37 5.39
N GLN A 76 -0.90 -0.95 5.64
CA GLN A 76 -0.56 0.14 6.56
C GLN A 76 0.19 1.20 5.76
N TYR A 77 -0.58 1.99 5.01
CA TYR A 77 -0.03 3.02 4.14
C TYR A 77 0.31 4.31 4.89
N GLN A 78 1.46 4.87 4.55
CA GLN A 78 1.90 6.18 5.00
C GLN A 78 2.48 6.97 3.82
N LEU A 79 2.08 8.23 3.68
CA LEU A 79 2.65 9.11 2.69
C LEU A 79 4.03 9.62 3.14
N THR A 80 4.99 9.68 2.22
CA THR A 80 6.28 10.34 2.47
C THR A 80 6.08 11.85 2.68
N ALA A 81 7.02 12.49 3.40
CA ALA A 81 6.91 13.91 3.74
C ALA A 81 6.86 14.85 2.51
N ASP A 82 7.48 14.44 1.40
CA ASP A 82 7.44 15.14 0.12
C ASP A 82 6.16 14.86 -0.70
N GLY A 83 5.32 13.92 -0.24
CA GLY A 83 4.08 13.54 -0.89
C GLY A 83 4.25 12.73 -2.19
N LEU A 84 5.47 12.30 -2.53
CA LEU A 84 5.78 11.65 -3.80
C LEU A 84 5.61 10.12 -3.78
N ALA A 85 5.70 9.49 -2.61
CA ALA A 85 5.65 8.05 -2.45
C ALA A 85 4.75 7.62 -1.29
N VAL A 86 4.31 6.37 -1.35
CA VAL A 86 3.53 5.69 -0.31
C VAL A 86 4.36 4.55 0.23
N ILE A 87 4.63 4.57 1.53
CA ILE A 87 5.24 3.48 2.28
C ILE A 87 4.12 2.54 2.71
N ASP A 88 4.31 1.24 2.53
CA ASP A 88 3.44 0.20 3.08
C ASP A 88 4.21 -0.64 4.09
N ALA A 89 3.93 -0.42 5.37
CA ALA A 89 4.57 -1.17 6.44
C ALA A 89 4.15 -2.65 6.46
N THR A 90 3.02 -3.00 5.82
CA THR A 90 2.54 -4.39 5.80
C THR A 90 3.35 -5.26 4.85
N THR A 91 3.78 -4.72 3.70
CA THR A 91 4.54 -5.47 2.69
C THR A 91 6.03 -5.13 2.67
N GLY A 92 6.45 -4.09 3.40
CA GLY A 92 7.81 -3.58 3.34
C GLY A 92 8.14 -2.94 1.98
N LEU A 93 7.12 -2.48 1.26
CA LEU A 93 7.27 -1.85 -0.05
C LEU A 93 7.09 -0.34 0.06
N MET A 94 7.71 0.38 -0.87
CA MET A 94 7.45 1.78 -1.12
C MET A 94 7.06 1.94 -2.59
N TRP A 95 5.96 2.63 -2.81
CA TRP A 95 5.33 2.81 -4.10
C TRP A 95 5.39 4.26 -4.52
N MET A 96 5.55 4.50 -5.82
CA MET A 96 5.28 5.81 -6.39
C MET A 96 3.80 6.15 -6.15
N ARG A 97 3.51 7.30 -5.51
CA ARG A 97 2.14 7.70 -5.17
C ARG A 97 1.35 8.03 -6.43
N SER A 98 1.99 8.70 -7.37
CA SER A 98 1.53 8.81 -8.75
C SER A 98 2.14 7.68 -9.59
N GLY A 99 1.81 7.65 -10.87
CA GLY A 99 2.54 6.84 -11.85
C GLY A 99 2.98 7.70 -13.03
N SER A 100 3.21 7.04 -14.16
CA SER A 100 3.51 7.72 -15.41
C SER A 100 2.37 8.67 -15.80
N LYS A 101 2.73 9.83 -16.35
CA LYS A 101 1.75 10.81 -16.84
C LYS A 101 1.03 10.35 -18.11
N ILE A 102 1.65 9.43 -18.85
CA ILE A 102 1.19 8.90 -20.12
C ILE A 102 1.25 7.38 -20.10
N HIS A 103 0.43 6.75 -20.95
CA HIS A 103 0.53 5.33 -21.20
C HIS A 103 1.66 5.05 -22.19
N ILE A 104 2.49 4.06 -21.89
CA ILE A 104 3.65 3.67 -22.69
C ILE A 104 3.66 2.16 -23.01
N PRO A 105 4.27 1.76 -24.13
CA PRO A 105 4.59 0.35 -24.40
C PRO A 105 5.42 -0.26 -23.26
N HIS A 106 5.26 -1.55 -23.02
CA HIS A 106 5.96 -2.25 -21.93
C HIS A 106 7.48 -2.14 -22.06
N ALA A 107 8.01 -2.27 -23.28
CA ALA A 107 9.44 -2.10 -23.55
C ALA A 107 10.00 -0.71 -23.19
N GLN A 108 9.17 0.34 -23.13
CA GLN A 108 9.58 1.68 -22.73
C GLN A 108 9.48 1.91 -21.21
N ALA A 109 8.84 1.00 -20.47
CA ALA A 109 8.71 1.13 -19.03
C ALA A 109 10.08 1.03 -18.33
N ALA A 110 11.00 0.20 -18.83
CA ALA A 110 12.37 0.12 -18.33
C ALA A 110 13.09 1.48 -18.40
N ASN A 111 12.96 2.21 -19.52
CA ASN A 111 13.57 3.54 -19.67
C ASN A 111 13.03 4.54 -18.64
N MET A 112 11.73 4.44 -18.30
CA MET A 112 11.15 5.28 -17.24
C MET A 112 11.72 4.91 -15.86
N ILE A 113 11.86 3.61 -15.56
CA ILE A 113 12.48 3.16 -14.32
C ILE A 113 13.93 3.64 -14.22
N ASP A 114 14.71 3.53 -15.29
CA ASP A 114 16.08 4.00 -15.35
C ASP A 114 16.16 5.51 -15.09
N TYR A 115 15.27 6.28 -15.70
CA TYR A 115 15.17 7.72 -15.46
C TYR A 115 14.84 8.04 -13.99
N LEU A 116 13.85 7.35 -13.38
CA LEU A 116 13.53 7.54 -11.95
C LEU A 116 14.74 7.25 -11.05
N ASN A 117 15.53 6.23 -11.41
CA ASN A 117 16.69 5.83 -10.64
C ASN A 117 17.87 6.81 -10.79
N GLN A 118 18.09 7.33 -11.99
CA GLN A 118 19.11 8.36 -12.25
C GLN A 118 18.79 9.67 -11.52
N GLU A 119 17.52 10.10 -11.57
CA GLU A 119 17.05 11.32 -10.91
C GLU A 119 16.85 11.17 -9.39
N ARG A 120 17.07 9.96 -8.86
CA ARG A 120 16.85 9.62 -7.44
C ARG A 120 15.45 10.03 -6.97
N PHE A 121 14.41 9.68 -7.74
CA PHE A 121 13.03 10.05 -7.42
C PHE A 121 12.67 9.70 -5.97
N ALA A 122 12.06 10.66 -5.25
CA ALA A 122 11.79 10.59 -3.80
C ALA A 122 13.02 10.19 -2.96
N GLY A 123 14.22 10.57 -3.39
CA GLY A 123 15.48 10.28 -2.72
C GLY A 123 16.08 8.90 -3.00
N HIS A 124 15.46 8.07 -3.85
CA HIS A 124 15.79 6.66 -4.03
C HIS A 124 16.15 6.29 -5.48
N SER A 125 17.04 5.30 -5.64
CA SER A 125 17.60 4.88 -6.93
C SER A 125 17.47 3.38 -7.20
N ASN A 126 16.57 2.70 -6.50
CA ASN A 126 16.30 1.27 -6.64
C ASN A 126 14.82 0.98 -6.95
N TRP A 127 14.19 1.89 -7.69
CA TRP A 127 12.86 1.71 -8.27
C TRP A 127 12.90 0.62 -9.33
N ARG A 128 11.79 -0.11 -9.45
CA ARG A 128 11.55 -1.12 -10.48
C ARG A 128 10.07 -1.15 -10.86
N LEU A 129 9.76 -1.88 -11.93
CA LEU A 129 8.39 -2.31 -12.16
C LEU A 129 7.96 -3.30 -11.06
N PRO A 130 6.68 -3.27 -10.64
CA PRO A 130 6.16 -4.25 -9.72
C PRO A 130 6.00 -5.60 -10.42
N THR A 131 6.18 -6.69 -9.69
CA THR A 131 5.71 -8.00 -10.16
C THR A 131 4.18 -8.02 -10.21
N LEU A 132 3.60 -9.01 -10.87
CA LEU A 132 2.16 -9.23 -10.84
C LEU A 132 1.66 -9.47 -9.42
N GLU A 133 2.43 -10.19 -8.61
CA GLU A 133 2.07 -10.47 -7.21
C GLU A 133 2.01 -9.18 -6.38
N GLU A 134 3.01 -8.31 -6.52
CA GLU A 134 3.00 -7.00 -5.84
C GLU A 134 1.88 -6.09 -6.35
N ALA A 135 1.67 -6.03 -7.66
CA ALA A 135 0.62 -5.19 -8.24
C ALA A 135 -0.79 -5.68 -7.86
N MET A 136 -0.99 -7.00 -7.76
CA MET A 136 -2.25 -7.59 -7.28
C MET A 136 -2.50 -7.33 -5.81
N SER A 137 -1.43 -7.24 -4.99
CA SER A 137 -1.58 -6.93 -3.56
C SER A 137 -2.30 -5.60 -3.32
N LEU A 138 -2.17 -4.63 -4.25
CA LEU A 138 -2.82 -3.32 -4.16
C LEU A 138 -4.36 -3.38 -4.29
N LEU A 139 -4.93 -4.47 -4.80
CA LEU A 139 -6.37 -4.58 -5.02
C LEU A 139 -7.12 -4.88 -3.73
N ALA A 140 -7.99 -3.96 -3.33
CA ALA A 140 -9.04 -4.18 -2.35
C ALA A 140 -10.18 -5.02 -2.93
N ALA A 141 -10.95 -5.69 -2.06
CA ALA A 141 -12.10 -6.50 -2.46
C ALA A 141 -13.34 -5.69 -2.89
N ALA A 142 -13.32 -4.38 -2.67
CA ALA A 142 -14.38 -3.46 -3.04
C ALA A 142 -13.77 -2.14 -3.54
N LYS A 143 -14.55 -1.41 -4.33
CA LYS A 143 -14.16 -0.07 -4.77
C LYS A 143 -14.22 0.92 -3.62
N PHE A 144 -13.32 1.88 -3.67
CA PHE A 144 -13.37 3.12 -2.88
C PHE A 144 -14.23 4.17 -3.59
N GLU A 145 -14.42 5.33 -2.94
CA GLU A 145 -15.26 6.43 -3.45
C GLU A 145 -14.83 6.97 -4.82
N ASN A 146 -13.57 6.77 -5.21
CA ASN A 146 -13.02 7.17 -6.51
C ASN A 146 -13.28 6.13 -7.61
N GLU A 147 -14.13 5.13 -7.37
CA GLU A 147 -14.47 4.04 -8.29
C GLU A 147 -13.30 3.12 -8.66
N LEU A 148 -12.23 3.11 -7.87
CA LEU A 148 -11.08 2.21 -8.02
C LEU A 148 -11.02 1.20 -6.88
N TYR A 149 -10.39 0.05 -7.16
CA TYR A 149 -10.08 -1.01 -6.20
C TYR A 149 -8.74 -0.78 -5.48
N ILE A 150 -8.21 0.44 -5.46
CA ILE A 150 -6.95 0.78 -4.79
C ILE A 150 -7.18 1.95 -3.84
N ASP A 151 -6.43 1.96 -2.75
CA ASP A 151 -6.52 2.98 -1.70
C ASP A 151 -6.47 4.42 -2.27
N PRO A 152 -7.37 5.34 -1.84
CA PRO A 152 -7.41 6.73 -2.32
C PRO A 152 -6.14 7.56 -2.05
N LEU A 153 -5.19 7.05 -1.25
CA LEU A 153 -3.88 7.69 -1.08
C LEU A 153 -3.10 7.73 -2.39
N PHE A 154 -3.33 6.77 -3.29
CA PHE A 154 -2.75 6.72 -4.62
C PHE A 154 -3.48 7.64 -5.61
N ASP A 155 -2.73 8.23 -6.54
CA ASP A 155 -3.28 9.03 -7.63
C ASP A 155 -4.24 8.18 -8.49
N PRO A 156 -5.51 8.62 -8.69
CA PRO A 156 -6.52 7.84 -9.39
C PRO A 156 -6.31 7.78 -10.92
N LYS A 157 -5.37 8.55 -11.47
CA LYS A 157 -5.12 8.58 -12.91
C LYS A 157 -4.71 7.22 -13.49
N GLN A 158 -3.92 6.44 -12.74
CA GLN A 158 -3.44 5.15 -13.20
C GLN A 158 -4.49 4.07 -12.96
N VAL A 159 -5.43 3.95 -13.89
CA VAL A 159 -6.54 2.98 -13.85
C VAL A 159 -6.12 1.54 -14.19
N TRP A 160 -4.97 1.36 -14.85
CA TRP A 160 -4.31 0.06 -15.01
C TRP A 160 -2.80 0.26 -15.14
N ILE A 161 -2.01 -0.70 -14.65
CA ILE A 161 -0.54 -0.59 -14.59
C ILE A 161 0.15 -1.82 -15.15
N TRP A 162 1.29 -1.59 -15.83
CA TRP A 162 2.20 -2.67 -16.23
C TRP A 162 2.85 -3.32 -15.01
N THR A 163 3.16 -4.60 -15.16
CA THR A 163 4.01 -5.36 -14.25
C THR A 163 5.29 -5.77 -14.98
N SER A 164 6.28 -6.26 -14.23
CA SER A 164 7.50 -6.85 -14.78
C SER A 164 7.32 -8.28 -15.30
N ASP A 165 6.21 -8.93 -14.97
CA ASP A 165 5.98 -10.33 -15.34
C ASP A 165 5.47 -10.46 -16.77
N LEU A 166 5.95 -11.50 -17.45
CA LEU A 166 5.57 -11.82 -18.81
C LEU A 166 4.64 -13.02 -18.86
N TYR A 167 3.89 -13.15 -19.95
CA TYR A 167 3.21 -14.37 -20.33
C TYR A 167 4.10 -15.13 -21.34
N PRO A 168 4.00 -16.47 -21.48
CA PRO A 168 4.93 -17.26 -22.29
C PRO A 168 5.07 -16.85 -23.77
N ASP A 169 4.10 -16.13 -24.34
CA ASP A 169 4.17 -15.61 -25.71
C ASP A 169 4.92 -14.26 -25.85
N GLY A 170 5.42 -13.70 -24.75
CA GLY A 170 6.10 -12.41 -24.69
C GLY A 170 5.18 -11.21 -24.42
N SER A 171 3.87 -11.42 -24.29
CA SER A 171 2.94 -10.43 -23.72
C SER A 171 3.31 -10.10 -22.28
N ALA A 172 2.89 -8.93 -21.80
CA ALA A 172 3.14 -8.49 -20.42
C ALA A 172 1.87 -8.54 -19.58
N TRP A 173 2.02 -8.86 -18.30
CA TRP A 173 0.91 -8.80 -17.34
C TRP A 173 0.63 -7.36 -16.90
N ARG A 174 -0.65 -7.03 -16.73
CA ARG A 174 -1.14 -5.77 -16.18
C ARG A 174 -2.23 -6.00 -15.14
N VAL A 175 -2.35 -5.08 -14.21
CA VAL A 175 -3.43 -5.04 -13.22
C VAL A 175 -4.36 -3.87 -13.52
N PHE A 176 -5.66 -4.13 -13.53
CA PHE A 176 -6.71 -3.13 -13.73
C PHE A 176 -7.24 -2.68 -12.38
N LEU A 177 -6.85 -1.48 -11.97
CA LEU A 177 -7.23 -0.88 -10.70
C LEU A 177 -8.67 -0.34 -10.74
N ASN A 178 -9.23 -0.06 -11.92
CA ASN A 178 -10.64 0.33 -12.10
C ASN A 178 -11.61 -0.85 -12.13
N GLU A 179 -11.14 -2.05 -12.50
CA GLU A 179 -11.99 -3.24 -12.70
C GLU A 179 -11.69 -4.38 -11.70
N GLY A 180 -10.54 -4.34 -11.02
CA GLY A 180 -10.23 -5.25 -9.92
C GLY A 180 -9.78 -6.64 -10.38
N TYR A 181 -9.00 -6.75 -11.45
CA TYR A 181 -8.44 -8.03 -11.92
C TYR A 181 -7.10 -7.83 -12.64
N CYS A 182 -6.41 -8.94 -12.94
CA CYS A 182 -5.26 -8.93 -13.86
C CYS A 182 -5.51 -9.64 -15.19
N GLY A 183 -4.75 -9.23 -16.22
CA GLY A 183 -4.66 -9.92 -17.49
C GLY A 183 -3.32 -9.65 -18.18
N TYR A 184 -3.02 -10.40 -19.23
CA TYR A 184 -1.83 -10.17 -20.05
C TYR A 184 -2.22 -9.63 -21.42
N TYR A 185 -1.38 -8.76 -21.99
CA TYR A 185 -1.63 -8.05 -23.23
C TYR A 185 -0.34 -7.92 -24.03
N ASP A 186 -0.48 -7.78 -25.35
CA ASP A 186 0.65 -7.49 -26.24
C ASP A 186 1.50 -6.36 -25.63
N ALA A 187 2.80 -6.62 -25.48
CA ALA A 187 3.77 -5.70 -24.90
C ALA A 187 3.86 -4.33 -25.64
N LYS A 188 3.35 -4.25 -26.87
CA LYS A 188 3.20 -3.01 -27.64
C LYS A 188 1.98 -2.18 -27.26
N SER A 189 1.01 -2.78 -26.55
CA SER A 189 -0.12 -2.06 -25.95
C SER A 189 0.39 -0.99 -24.98
N ARG A 190 -0.45 -0.02 -24.63
CA ARG A 190 -0.05 1.07 -23.73
C ARG A 190 -0.71 0.89 -22.36
N SER A 191 0.09 1.03 -21.31
CA SER A 191 -0.35 1.01 -19.92
C SER A 191 0.41 2.07 -19.13
N TYR A 192 -0.10 2.41 -17.95
CA TYR A 192 0.66 3.23 -17.03
C TYR A 192 1.77 2.42 -16.34
N VAL A 193 2.73 3.14 -15.78
CA VAL A 193 3.76 2.59 -14.90
C VAL A 193 3.56 3.18 -13.52
N ARG A 194 3.55 2.33 -12.49
CA ARG A 194 3.64 2.74 -11.08
C ARG A 194 4.81 1.98 -10.50
N ALA A 195 5.90 2.68 -10.24
CA ALA A 195 7.13 2.05 -9.77
C ALA A 195 7.00 1.63 -8.30
N VAL A 196 7.72 0.58 -7.94
CA VAL A 196 7.84 0.08 -6.58
C VAL A 196 9.32 -0.13 -6.24
N ARG A 197 9.64 -0.09 -4.95
CA ARG A 197 10.92 -0.51 -4.40
C ARG A 197 10.71 -1.25 -3.08
N SER A 198 11.64 -2.12 -2.73
CA SER A 198 11.69 -2.76 -1.41
C SER A 198 12.38 -1.83 -0.40
N LEU A 199 11.86 -1.81 0.82
CA LEU A 199 12.51 -1.16 1.96
C LEU A 199 13.62 -2.07 2.51
N PRO A 200 14.66 -1.47 3.13
CA PRO A 200 15.72 -2.23 3.81
C PRO A 200 15.20 -2.99 5.04
#